data_AF-A0A4U1DF28-F1
#
_entry.id   AF-A0A4U1DF28-F1
#
_cell.length_a   1.000
_cell.length_b   1.000
_cell.length_c   1.000
_cell.angle_alpha   90.00
_cell.angle_beta   90.00
_cell.angle_gamma   90.00
#
_symmetry.space_group_name_H-M   'P 1'
#
loop_
_entity.id
_entity.type
_entity.pdbx_description
1 polymer ?
#
loop_
_entity_poly.entity_id
_entity_poly.type
_entity_poly.pdbx_seq_one_letter_code
_entity_poly.pdbx_strand_id
1 'polypeptide(L)'
;MEQRTIKATINLSCDVIINDLIKSLAESECSSSLSDEETARKILFAFLNPKIESFNEEDDMLTGQWDTVCDFKGRLNNFIISHE
;
A
#
# COMPACT_ATOMS: atom_id res chain seq x y z
N MET A 1 23.67 -20.06 4.85
CA MET A 1 22.82 -19.99 3.65
C MET A 1 23.14 -18.69 2.95
N GLU A 2 23.44 -18.71 1.65
CA GLU A 2 23.68 -17.47 0.88
C GLU A 2 22.36 -16.73 0.66
N GLN A 3 22.33 -15.44 1.02
CA GLN A 3 21.22 -14.55 0.70
C GLN A 3 21.39 -14.00 -0.72
N ARG A 4 20.27 -13.88 -1.45
CA ARG A 4 20.22 -13.29 -2.79
C ARG A 4 19.08 -12.28 -2.86
N THR A 5 19.33 -11.14 -3.48
CA THR A 5 18.33 -10.10 -3.71
C THR A 5 17.74 -10.25 -5.11
N ILE A 6 16.41 -10.27 -5.22
CA ILE A 6 15.69 -10.39 -6.49
C ILE A 6 14.69 -9.24 -6.58
N LYS A 7 14.71 -8.50 -7.69
CA LYS A 7 13.67 -7.49 -7.98
C LYS A 7 12.39 -8.21 -8.43
N ALA A 8 11.28 -7.93 -7.76
CA ALA A 8 9.96 -8.44 -8.12
C ALA A 8 9.01 -7.28 -8.47
N THR A 9 8.12 -7.50 -9.45
CA THR A 9 7.11 -6.53 -9.87
C THR A 9 5.78 -7.26 -10.09
N ILE A 10 4.69 -6.67 -9.62
CA ILE A 10 3.32 -7.17 -9.82
C ILE A 10 2.50 -6.01 -10.39
N ASN A 11 1.86 -6.22 -11.54
CA ASN A 11 0.87 -5.28 -12.09
C ASN A 11 -0.52 -5.82 -11.76
N LEU A 12 -1.32 -5.04 -11.03
CA LEU A 12 -2.64 -5.46 -10.58
C LEU A 12 -3.70 -4.52 -11.13
N SER A 13 -4.78 -5.10 -11.66
CA SER A 13 -5.98 -4.40 -12.12
C SER A 13 -7.19 -5.20 -11.69
N CYS A 14 -8.23 -4.52 -11.22
CA CYS A 14 -9.48 -5.12 -10.79
C CYS A 14 -10.63 -4.12 -10.90
N ASP A 15 -11.85 -4.64 -10.98
CA ASP A 15 -13.03 -3.81 -10.87
C ASP A 15 -13.25 -3.41 -9.40
N VAL A 16 -13.41 -2.11 -9.16
CA VAL A 16 -13.75 -1.58 -7.83
C VAL A 16 -15.21 -1.15 -7.86
N ILE A 17 -16.02 -1.77 -7.01
CA ILE A 17 -17.43 -1.41 -6.86
C ILE A 17 -17.51 -0.21 -5.92
N ILE A 18 -17.94 0.93 -6.45
CA ILE A 18 -18.11 2.18 -5.71
C ILE A 18 -19.60 2.44 -5.49
N ASN A 19 -19.95 2.80 -4.26
CA ASN A 19 -21.27 3.34 -3.92
C ASN A 19 -21.10 4.63 -3.10
N ASP A 20 -22.18 5.34 -2.86
CA ASP A 20 -22.16 6.65 -2.17
C ASP A 20 -21.51 6.59 -0.78
N LEU A 21 -21.72 5.50 -0.05
CA LEU A 21 -21.11 5.30 1.28
C LEU A 21 -19.58 5.17 1.17
N ILE A 22 -19.11 4.31 0.27
CA ILE A 22 -17.68 4.07 0.03
C ILE A 22 -17.00 5.36 -0.45
N LYS A 23 -17.66 6.10 -1.35
CA LYS A 23 -17.15 7.37 -1.86
C LYS A 23 -17.05 8.42 -0.74
N SER A 24 -18.08 8.55 0.09
CA SER A 24 -18.07 9.46 1.25
C SER A 24 -16.95 9.13 2.24
N LEU A 25 -16.70 7.84 2.49
CA LEU A 25 -15.60 7.39 3.36
C LEU A 25 -14.23 7.74 2.75
N ALA A 26 -14.05 7.51 1.45
CA ALA A 26 -12.80 7.83 0.76
C ALA A 26 -12.50 9.35 0.75
N GLU A 27 -13.55 10.16 0.63
CA GLU A 27 -13.50 11.63 0.64
C GLU A 27 -13.33 12.21 2.06
N SER A 28 -13.76 11.50 3.11
CA SER A 28 -13.68 12.02 4.50
C SER A 28 -12.25 12.33 4.97
N GLU A 29 -11.26 11.67 4.37
CA GLU A 29 -9.83 11.86 4.62
C GLU A 29 -9.17 12.81 3.59
N CYS A 30 -9.97 13.50 2.76
CA CYS A 30 -9.51 14.42 1.72
C CYS A 30 -10.15 15.81 1.90
N SER A 31 -9.41 16.85 1.53
CA SER A 31 -9.89 18.24 1.54
C SER A 31 -10.75 18.60 0.32
N SER A 32 -10.92 17.69 -0.64
CA SER A 32 -11.65 17.87 -1.89
C SER A 32 -12.42 16.61 -2.27
N SER A 33 -13.50 16.78 -3.03
CA SER A 33 -14.25 15.66 -3.64
C SER A 33 -13.36 14.88 -4.60
N LEU A 34 -13.50 13.55 -4.62
CA LEU A 34 -12.73 12.66 -5.48
C LEU A 34 -13.58 12.23 -6.68
N SER A 35 -12.94 12.11 -7.83
CA SER A 35 -13.52 11.38 -8.97
C SER A 35 -13.70 9.90 -8.61
N ASP A 36 -14.53 9.20 -9.38
CA ASP A 36 -14.75 7.76 -9.19
C ASP A 36 -13.45 6.97 -9.43
N GLU A 37 -12.62 7.42 -10.37
CA GLU A 37 -11.32 6.82 -10.69
C GLU A 37 -10.31 7.00 -9.54
N GLU A 38 -10.23 8.19 -8.95
CA GLU A 38 -9.39 8.45 -7.78
C GLU A 38 -9.86 7.65 -6.57
N THR A 39 -11.18 7.55 -6.38
CA THR A 39 -11.79 6.74 -5.32
C THR A 39 -11.44 5.26 -5.49
N ALA A 40 -11.58 4.71 -6.70
CA ALA A 40 -11.21 3.33 -7.01
C ALA A 40 -9.73 3.05 -6.69
N ARG A 41 -8.84 3.94 -7.12
CA ARG A 41 -7.40 3.82 -6.85
C ARG A 41 -7.10 3.87 -5.35
N LYS A 42 -7.75 4.77 -4.61
CA LYS A 42 -7.55 4.91 -3.16
C LYS A 42 -8.02 3.67 -2.39
N ILE A 43 -9.14 3.07 -2.79
CA ILE A 43 -9.64 1.81 -2.20
C ILE A 43 -8.69 0.66 -2.51
N LEU A 44 -8.29 0.53 -3.78
CA LEU A 44 -7.33 -0.51 -4.18
C LEU A 44 -6.01 -0.35 -3.42
N PHE A 45 -5.53 0.89 -3.30
CA PHE A 45 -4.34 1.20 -2.52
C PHE A 45 -4.54 0.84 -1.05
N ALA A 46 -5.66 1.22 -0.41
CA ALA A 46 -5.94 0.87 0.98
C ALA A 46 -6.00 -0.66 1.21
N PHE A 47 -6.46 -1.43 0.23
CA PHE A 47 -6.50 -2.89 0.29
C PHE A 47 -5.11 -3.53 0.11
N LEU A 48 -4.30 -2.99 -0.78
CA LEU A 48 -2.96 -3.51 -1.08
C LEU A 48 -1.89 -3.00 -0.13
N ASN A 49 -2.10 -1.83 0.49
CA ASN A 49 -1.11 -1.18 1.31
C ASN A 49 -0.94 -2.01 2.59
N PRO A 50 0.23 -2.64 2.78
CA PRO A 50 0.49 -3.30 4.02
C PRO A 50 0.46 -2.28 5.15
N LYS A 51 0.04 -2.69 6.35
CA LYS A 51 0.19 -1.84 7.53
C LYS A 51 1.68 -1.76 7.86
N ILE A 52 2.36 -0.79 7.27
CA ILE A 52 3.70 -0.38 7.67
C ILE A 52 3.51 0.33 9.02
N GLU A 53 3.88 -0.36 10.09
CA GLU A 53 3.68 0.12 11.46
C GLU A 53 4.80 1.10 11.86
N SER A 54 6.02 0.93 11.34
CA SER A 54 7.10 1.90 11.50
C SER A 54 8.20 1.73 10.43
N PHE A 55 8.92 2.82 10.14
CA PHE A 55 10.13 2.84 9.34
C PHE A 55 11.24 3.53 10.13
N ASN A 56 12.36 2.84 10.36
CA ASN A 56 13.54 3.41 10.99
C ASN A 56 14.54 3.82 9.89
N GLU A 57 14.73 5.12 9.71
CA GLU A 57 15.65 5.71 8.71
C GLU A 57 17.13 5.41 8.99
N GLU A 58 17.54 5.25 10.25
CA GLU A 58 18.94 4.99 10.61
C GLU A 58 19.35 3.55 10.27
N ASP A 59 18.43 2.60 10.38
CA ASP A 59 18.67 1.16 10.17
C ASP A 59 18.03 0.61 8.88
N ASP A 60 17.41 1.48 8.07
CA ASP A 60 16.63 1.14 6.86
C ASP A 60 15.62 0.00 7.10
N MET A 61 15.09 -0.08 8.34
CA MET A 61 14.26 -1.18 8.81
C MET A 61 12.78 -0.82 8.74
N LEU A 62 12.08 -1.57 7.89
CA LEU A 62 10.63 -1.53 7.78
C LEU A 62 10.02 -2.59 8.70
N THR A 63 9.13 -2.15 9.60
CA THR A 63 8.34 -3.05 10.46
C THR A 63 6.87 -2.94 10.09
N GLY A 64 6.21 -4.08 9.94
CA GLY A 64 4.80 -4.14 9.61
C GLY A 64 4.43 -5.53 9.13
N GLN A 65 3.14 -5.72 8.89
CA GLN A 65 2.60 -7.00 8.46
C GLN A 65 1.51 -6.79 7.41
N TRP A 66 1.42 -7.74 6.48
CA TRP A 66 0.26 -7.86 5.61
C TRP A 66 -0.62 -8.99 6.12
N ASP A 67 -1.65 -8.66 6.92
CA ASP A 67 -2.71 -9.55 7.41
C ASP A 67 -2.35 -11.05 7.42
N THR A 68 -1.32 -11.43 8.18
CA THR A 68 -0.79 -12.82 8.35
C THR A 68 -0.10 -13.49 7.16
N VAL A 69 -0.02 -12.84 6.00
CA VAL A 69 0.67 -13.30 4.79
C VAL A 69 2.19 -13.15 4.92
N CYS A 70 2.67 -12.02 5.45
CA CYS A 70 4.10 -11.71 5.50
C CYS A 70 4.46 -10.69 6.60
N ASP A 71 5.57 -10.94 7.31
CA ASP A 71 6.29 -9.97 8.16
C ASP A 71 7.39 -9.31 7.34
N PHE A 72 7.45 -7.98 7.33
CA PHE A 72 8.41 -7.21 6.55
C PHE A 72 9.79 -7.08 7.17
N LYS A 73 9.96 -7.45 8.45
CA LYS A 73 11.22 -7.29 9.19
C LYS A 73 12.39 -7.95 8.46
N GLY A 74 13.29 -7.13 7.92
CA GLY A 74 14.50 -7.57 7.20
C GLY A 74 14.25 -8.26 5.86
N ARG A 75 13.04 -8.10 5.29
CA ARG A 75 12.65 -8.71 4.00
C ARG A 75 12.59 -7.73 2.83
N LEU A 76 12.50 -6.43 3.11
CA LEU A 76 12.43 -5.37 2.12
C LEU A 76 13.60 -4.42 2.35
N ASN A 77 14.44 -4.20 1.33
CA ASN A 77 15.53 -3.22 1.33
C ASN A 77 15.31 -2.25 0.15
N ASN A 78 15.69 -0.97 0.30
CA ASN A 78 15.48 0.08 -0.71
C ASN A 78 14.00 0.22 -1.15
N PHE A 79 13.08 0.22 -0.19
CA PHE A 79 11.65 0.34 -0.48
C PHE A 79 11.31 1.78 -0.91
N ILE A 80 10.82 1.95 -2.14
CA ILE A 80 10.40 3.25 -2.68
C ILE A 80 8.90 3.17 -2.94
N ILE A 81 8.11 3.98 -2.21
CA ILE A 81 6.73 4.25 -2.58
C ILE A 81 6.78 5.37 -3.62
N SER A 82 6.61 5.03 -4.91
CA SER A 82 6.45 6.03 -5.96
C SER A 82 4.99 6.49 -5.97
N HIS A 83 4.77 7.76 -5.65
CA HIS A 83 3.54 8.46 -6.01
C HIS A 83 3.74 8.98 -7.44
N GLU A 84 3.21 8.26 -8.44
CA GLU A 84 2.99 8.85 -9.77
C GLU A 84 1.84 9.86 -9.71
#